data_AF-A0A1Q7TVZ1-F1
#
_entry.id   AF-A0A1Q7TVZ1-F1
#
_cell.length_a   1.000
_cell.length_b   1.000
_cell.length_c   1.000
_cell.angle_alpha   90.00
_cell.angle_beta   90.00
_cell.angle_gamma   90.00
#
_symmetry.space_group_name_H-M   'P 1'
#
loop_
_entity.id
_entity.type
_entity.pdbx_description
1 polymer ?
#
loop_
_entity_poly.entity_id
_entity_poly.type
_entity_poly.pdbx_seq_one_letter_code
_entity_poly.pdbx_strand_id
1 'polypeptide(L)'
;METQALFESVPNFSEGRRHDVMEAIAAAAGTAYLLDTDPDPDHNRAVVSIAGRRDRLVEGLMGAIGEAVRRIDLREHRGVHPRVGAADVVPIIPFGGATLDECRDIARETGRRVWSELHVPVYYYGHGERRTLADIRAGRASPDLGGPDLHLTAGAVCVGARRTLVAFNVTLFDIDLVGARALARSIRESSAGLRGVQALAFELPGSRVQLSMNLFRIDETTPSDVIAELERRGVAMGAQQVVGLCPAIAATPAADGRLLEGRLASAAADAGGDRCESRGGDEHTALADRLRREAAGLARLAADQDAMLGGAERAAALIHVLDAAQVLDGELSAMLEAAARGLRAAVTPATESVYRARIDALDARLA
;
A
#
# COMPACT_ATOMS: atom_id res chain seq x y z
N MET A 1 -11.48 24.64 3.73
CA MET A 1 -11.86 23.75 2.60
C MET A 1 -12.26 22.42 3.18
N GLU A 2 -13.39 21.86 2.74
CA GLU A 2 -13.81 20.52 3.16
C GLU A 2 -12.78 19.52 2.58
N THR A 3 -12.11 18.74 3.42
CA THR A 3 -11.06 17.80 2.98
C THR A 3 -11.71 16.75 2.08
N GLN A 4 -11.37 16.75 0.80
CA GLN A 4 -11.91 15.80 -0.16
C GLN A 4 -11.54 14.36 0.23
N ALA A 5 -12.52 13.46 0.23
CA ALA A 5 -12.30 12.06 0.55
C ALA A 5 -11.46 11.36 -0.53
N LEU A 6 -10.35 10.76 -0.12
CA LEU A 6 -9.48 9.93 -0.94
C LEU A 6 -9.38 8.53 -0.36
N PHE A 7 -9.11 7.58 -1.23
CA PHE A 7 -9.01 6.17 -0.86
C PHE A 7 -7.72 5.60 -1.43
N GLU A 8 -7.07 4.76 -0.64
CA GLU A 8 -6.00 3.89 -1.10
C GLU A 8 -6.58 2.49 -1.31
N SER A 9 -6.08 1.79 -2.33
CA SER A 9 -6.23 0.35 -2.42
C SER A 9 -4.88 -0.29 -2.71
N VAL A 10 -4.66 -1.44 -2.08
CA VAL A 10 -3.40 -2.19 -2.15
C VAL A 10 -3.70 -3.62 -2.62
N PRO A 11 -4.30 -3.81 -3.82
CA PRO A 11 -4.66 -5.14 -4.32
C PRO A 11 -3.46 -6.07 -4.43
N ASN A 12 -3.70 -7.35 -4.15
CA ASN A 12 -2.70 -8.40 -4.17
C ASN A 12 -3.01 -9.36 -5.31
N PHE A 13 -2.01 -9.62 -6.15
CA PHE A 13 -2.14 -10.50 -7.30
C PHE A 13 -1.27 -11.73 -7.14
N SER A 14 -1.78 -12.89 -7.53
CA SER A 14 -1.06 -14.17 -7.55
C SER A 14 -0.15 -14.26 -8.78
N GLU A 15 0.76 -13.30 -8.92
CA GLU A 15 1.80 -13.23 -9.93
C GLU A 15 2.93 -12.34 -9.39
N GLY A 16 4.17 -12.78 -9.47
CA GLY A 16 5.33 -11.99 -9.04
C GLY A 16 6.57 -12.19 -9.91
N ARG A 17 6.43 -12.88 -11.05
CA ARG A 17 7.55 -13.31 -11.90
C ARG A 17 7.42 -12.86 -13.36
N ARG A 18 6.21 -12.88 -13.91
CA ARG A 18 5.92 -12.46 -15.29
C ARG A 18 5.74 -10.95 -15.36
N HIS A 19 6.80 -10.25 -15.77
CA HIS A 19 6.83 -8.79 -15.88
C HIS A 19 5.74 -8.25 -16.81
N ASP A 20 5.52 -8.90 -17.96
CA ASP A 20 4.50 -8.50 -18.94
C ASP A 20 3.07 -8.56 -18.37
N VAL A 21 2.80 -9.53 -17.49
CA VAL A 21 1.51 -9.64 -16.79
C VAL A 21 1.38 -8.54 -15.74
N MET A 22 2.44 -8.27 -14.99
CA MET A 22 2.44 -7.22 -13.97
C MET A 22 2.29 -5.81 -14.55
N GLU A 23 2.98 -5.52 -15.65
CA GLU A 23 2.85 -4.27 -16.38
C GLU A 23 1.42 -4.08 -16.92
N ALA A 24 0.81 -5.14 -17.46
CA ALA A 24 -0.57 -5.07 -17.93
C ALA A 24 -1.57 -4.81 -16.81
N ILE A 25 -1.41 -5.45 -15.65
CA ILE A 25 -2.24 -5.22 -14.47
C ILE A 25 -2.08 -3.78 -13.96
N ALA A 26 -0.83 -3.29 -13.86
CA ALA A 26 -0.53 -1.94 -13.40
C ALA A 26 -1.08 -0.87 -14.36
N ALA A 27 -0.90 -1.05 -15.67
CA ALA A 27 -1.44 -0.16 -16.69
C ALA A 27 -2.98 -0.12 -16.65
N ALA A 28 -3.65 -1.27 -16.47
CA ALA A 28 -5.10 -1.33 -16.35
C ALA A 28 -5.63 -0.68 -15.05
N ALA A 29 -4.77 -0.48 -14.05
CA ALA A 29 -5.10 0.26 -12.83
C ALA A 29 -5.04 1.79 -13.01
N GLY A 30 -4.48 2.28 -14.14
CA GLY A 30 -4.13 3.69 -14.37
C GLY A 30 -5.28 4.70 -14.44
N THR A 31 -6.54 4.26 -14.35
CA THR A 31 -7.67 5.18 -14.12
C THR A 31 -7.58 5.82 -12.72
N ALA A 32 -7.02 5.07 -11.76
CA ALA A 32 -6.56 5.56 -10.47
C ALA A 32 -5.08 6.01 -10.55
N TYR A 33 -4.62 6.76 -9.56
CA TYR A 33 -3.21 7.11 -9.45
C TYR A 33 -2.42 5.88 -8.99
N LEU A 34 -1.55 5.35 -9.86
CA LEU A 34 -0.63 4.29 -9.52
C LEU A 34 0.51 4.84 -8.64
N LEU A 35 0.62 4.32 -7.41
CA LEU A 35 1.63 4.76 -6.44
C LEU A 35 2.87 3.87 -6.47
N ASP A 36 2.66 2.56 -6.57
CA ASP A 36 3.75 1.58 -6.58
C ASP A 36 3.32 0.22 -7.13
N THR A 37 4.30 -0.53 -7.63
CA THR A 37 4.17 -1.94 -7.99
C THR A 37 5.32 -2.71 -7.36
N ASP A 38 5.01 -3.65 -6.48
CA ASP A 38 6.00 -4.42 -5.73
C ASP A 38 5.83 -5.92 -5.99
N PRO A 39 6.45 -6.44 -7.07
CA PRO A 39 6.48 -7.86 -7.34
C PRO A 39 7.46 -8.59 -6.41
N ASP A 40 7.04 -9.74 -5.90
CA ASP A 40 7.85 -10.65 -5.09
C ASP A 40 7.97 -12.01 -5.80
N PRO A 41 9.10 -12.27 -6.49
CA PRO A 41 9.33 -13.54 -7.20
C PRO A 41 9.42 -14.76 -6.28
N ASP A 42 9.90 -14.58 -5.03
CA ASP A 42 10.04 -15.65 -4.05
C ASP A 42 8.66 -16.13 -3.60
N HIS A 43 7.75 -15.20 -3.31
CA HIS A 43 6.35 -15.48 -2.96
C HIS A 43 5.45 -15.74 -4.17
N ASN A 44 5.91 -15.40 -5.38
CA ASN A 44 5.13 -15.35 -6.62
C ASN A 44 3.81 -14.59 -6.43
N ARG A 45 3.92 -13.41 -5.85
CA ARG A 45 2.83 -12.49 -5.53
C ARG A 45 3.30 -11.08 -5.80
N ALA A 46 2.39 -10.20 -6.19
CA ALA A 46 2.66 -8.78 -6.32
C ALA A 46 1.63 -7.97 -5.55
N VAL A 47 2.08 -6.82 -5.08
CA VAL A 47 1.25 -5.79 -4.52
C VAL A 47 1.25 -4.62 -5.48
N VAL A 48 0.07 -4.11 -5.81
CA VAL A 48 -0.07 -2.85 -6.55
C VAL A 48 -0.72 -1.86 -5.59
N SER A 49 -0.15 -0.67 -5.44
CA SER A 49 -0.71 0.40 -4.62
C SER A 49 -1.28 1.47 -5.53
N ILE A 50 -2.57 1.79 -5.36
CA ILE A 50 -3.27 2.83 -6.09
C ILE A 50 -4.01 3.75 -5.14
N ALA A 51 -4.25 4.99 -5.57
CA ALA A 51 -5.08 5.94 -4.85
C ALA A 51 -6.00 6.74 -5.78
N GLY A 52 -7.05 7.31 -5.20
CA GLY A 52 -7.93 8.24 -5.91
C GLY A 52 -9.26 8.41 -5.21
N ARG A 53 -10.12 9.25 -5.80
CA ARG A 53 -11.54 9.28 -5.42
C ARG A 53 -12.25 7.97 -5.79
N ARG A 54 -13.45 7.77 -5.22
CA ARG A 54 -14.26 6.56 -5.33
C ARG A 54 -14.36 5.99 -6.75
N ASP A 55 -14.82 6.78 -7.72
CA ASP A 55 -15.04 6.35 -9.11
C ASP A 55 -13.72 5.93 -9.77
N ARG A 56 -12.66 6.73 -9.65
CA ARG A 56 -11.34 6.36 -10.18
C ARG A 56 -10.80 5.08 -9.58
N LEU A 57 -10.94 4.93 -8.26
CA LEU A 57 -10.46 3.76 -7.53
C LEU A 57 -11.19 2.49 -7.98
N VAL A 58 -12.52 2.53 -8.07
CA VAL A 58 -13.32 1.38 -8.50
C VAL A 58 -12.98 1.01 -9.95
N GLU A 59 -12.90 1.97 -10.87
CA GLU A 59 -12.53 1.68 -12.26
C GLU A 59 -11.11 1.11 -12.37
N GLY A 60 -10.13 1.69 -11.66
CA GLY A 60 -8.76 1.16 -11.63
C GLY A 60 -8.70 -0.27 -11.08
N LEU A 61 -9.45 -0.56 -10.01
CA LEU A 61 -9.56 -1.90 -9.45
C LEU A 61 -10.20 -2.88 -10.44
N MET A 62 -11.30 -2.51 -11.09
CA MET A 62 -11.97 -3.36 -12.07
C MET A 62 -11.07 -3.68 -13.27
N GLY A 63 -10.32 -2.69 -13.76
CA GLY A 63 -9.33 -2.88 -14.82
C GLY A 63 -8.22 -3.85 -14.41
N ALA A 64 -7.60 -3.63 -13.24
CA ALA A 64 -6.53 -4.47 -12.73
C ALA A 64 -6.97 -5.91 -12.44
N ILE A 65 -8.15 -6.09 -11.81
CA ILE A 65 -8.72 -7.41 -11.54
C ILE A 65 -9.07 -8.11 -12.85
N GLY A 66 -9.66 -7.41 -13.82
CA GLY A 66 -9.98 -7.97 -15.14
C GLY A 66 -8.76 -8.51 -15.86
N GLU A 67 -7.65 -7.76 -15.90
CA GLU A 67 -6.40 -8.22 -16.50
C GLU A 67 -5.79 -9.41 -15.75
N ALA A 68 -5.86 -9.42 -14.41
CA ALA A 68 -5.42 -10.56 -13.61
C ALA A 68 -6.23 -11.84 -13.93
N VAL A 69 -7.56 -11.73 -13.98
CA VAL A 69 -8.46 -12.86 -14.33
C VAL A 69 -8.15 -13.42 -15.71
N ARG A 70 -7.81 -12.56 -16.67
CA ARG A 70 -7.50 -12.97 -18.05
C ARG A 70 -6.13 -13.63 -18.21
N ARG A 71 -5.14 -13.25 -17.39
CA ARG A 71 -3.72 -13.61 -17.61
C ARG A 71 -3.15 -14.61 -16.59
N ILE A 72 -3.83 -14.82 -15.47
CA ILE A 72 -3.36 -15.68 -14.39
C ILE A 72 -4.24 -16.93 -14.31
N ASP A 73 -3.60 -18.09 -14.43
CA ASP A 73 -4.23 -19.38 -14.17
C ASP A 73 -3.68 -19.98 -12.85
N LEU A 74 -4.53 -20.01 -11.82
CA LEU A 74 -4.17 -20.54 -10.51
C LEU A 74 -3.83 -22.03 -10.51
N ARG A 75 -4.28 -22.79 -11.52
CA ARG A 75 -3.96 -24.22 -11.66
C ARG A 75 -2.48 -24.42 -11.97
N GLU A 76 -1.86 -23.45 -12.62
CA GLU A 76 -0.44 -23.42 -12.98
C GLU A 76 0.40 -22.61 -11.99
N HIS A 77 -0.22 -21.70 -11.24
CA HIS A 77 0.46 -20.87 -10.25
C HIS A 77 1.12 -21.69 -9.13
N ARG A 78 2.39 -21.36 -8.82
CA ARG A 78 3.15 -21.91 -7.70
C ARG A 78 3.82 -20.77 -6.94
N GLY A 79 3.54 -20.64 -5.65
CA GLY A 79 4.13 -19.64 -4.75
C GLY A 79 4.02 -20.10 -3.30
N VAL A 80 4.92 -19.62 -2.42
CA VAL A 80 4.92 -20.00 -1.00
C VAL A 80 3.84 -19.26 -0.19
N HIS A 81 3.33 -18.14 -0.71
CA HIS A 81 2.31 -17.35 -0.04
C HIS A 81 0.91 -17.97 -0.22
N PRO A 82 0.10 -18.11 0.85
CA PRO A 82 -1.28 -18.55 0.75
C PRO A 82 -2.10 -17.60 -0.15
N ARG A 83 -2.93 -18.17 -1.04
CA ARG A 83 -3.79 -17.43 -1.97
C ARG A 83 -5.11 -18.15 -2.21
N VAL A 84 -6.14 -17.36 -2.47
CA VAL A 84 -7.51 -17.73 -2.84
C VAL A 84 -7.79 -17.39 -4.31
N GLY A 85 -7.23 -16.28 -4.80
CA GLY A 85 -7.57 -15.71 -6.11
C GLY A 85 -6.40 -15.26 -6.97
N ALA A 86 -6.64 -15.11 -8.27
CA ALA A 86 -5.73 -14.41 -9.20
C ALA A 86 -5.54 -12.95 -8.76
N ALA A 87 -6.64 -12.27 -8.45
CA ALA A 87 -6.67 -11.14 -7.53
C ALA A 87 -7.10 -11.68 -6.15
N ASP A 88 -6.16 -11.78 -5.21
CA ASP A 88 -6.35 -12.47 -3.93
C ASP A 88 -7.10 -11.59 -2.92
N VAL A 89 -6.52 -10.45 -2.58
CA VAL A 89 -7.03 -9.53 -1.56
C VAL A 89 -7.04 -8.11 -2.11
N VAL A 90 -8.18 -7.45 -2.03
CA VAL A 90 -8.42 -6.08 -2.51
C VAL A 90 -8.93 -5.23 -1.34
N PRO A 91 -8.03 -4.61 -0.56
CA PRO A 91 -8.42 -3.73 0.54
C PRO A 91 -8.78 -2.33 0.04
N ILE A 92 -9.79 -1.71 0.64
CA ILE A 92 -10.08 -0.28 0.54
C ILE A 92 -9.71 0.36 1.87
N ILE A 93 -8.87 1.38 1.81
CA ILE A 93 -8.24 2.01 2.97
C ILE A 93 -8.56 3.51 2.93
N PRO A 94 -9.06 4.09 4.03
CA PRO A 94 -9.33 5.51 4.09
C PRO A 94 -8.01 6.28 4.18
N PHE A 95 -7.87 7.34 3.40
CA PHE A 95 -6.82 8.34 3.60
C PHE A 95 -7.45 9.76 3.53
N GLY A 96 -6.88 10.73 4.25
CA GLY A 96 -7.39 12.10 4.26
C GLY A 96 -8.74 12.19 4.98
N GLY A 97 -9.76 12.75 4.34
CA GLY A 97 -11.10 12.93 4.92
C GLY A 97 -12.00 11.69 4.93
N ALA A 98 -11.56 10.57 4.36
CA ALA A 98 -12.40 9.37 4.18
C ALA A 98 -12.61 8.57 5.47
N THR A 99 -13.77 7.90 5.55
CA THR A 99 -14.15 7.03 6.68
C THR A 99 -14.08 5.55 6.32
N LEU A 100 -13.99 4.67 7.34
CA LEU A 100 -14.04 3.22 7.14
C LEU A 100 -15.40 2.73 6.62
N ASP A 101 -16.49 3.41 6.94
CA ASP A 101 -17.82 3.05 6.43
C ASP A 101 -17.94 3.33 4.93
N GLU A 102 -17.41 4.47 4.45
CA GLU A 102 -17.31 4.73 3.01
C GLU A 102 -16.42 3.69 2.31
N CYS A 103 -15.30 3.29 2.92
CA CYS A 103 -14.45 2.23 2.38
C CYS A 103 -15.20 0.90 2.26
N ARG A 104 -16.06 0.56 3.23
CA ARG A 104 -16.88 -0.66 3.19
C ARG A 104 -17.90 -0.58 2.05
N ASP A 105 -18.50 0.58 1.85
CA ASP A 105 -19.49 0.77 0.79
C ASP A 105 -18.83 0.66 -0.60
N ILE A 106 -17.61 1.18 -0.76
CA ILE A 106 -16.77 0.99 -1.96
C ILE A 106 -16.40 -0.48 -2.14
N ALA A 107 -15.95 -1.17 -1.09
CA ALA A 107 -15.61 -2.59 -1.15
C ALA A 107 -16.81 -3.44 -1.64
N ARG A 108 -18.02 -3.16 -1.14
CA ARG A 108 -19.26 -3.82 -1.58
C ARG A 108 -19.66 -3.46 -3.01
N GLU A 109 -19.38 -2.25 -3.45
CA GLU A 109 -19.58 -1.87 -4.85
C GLU A 109 -18.62 -2.63 -5.78
N THR A 110 -17.33 -2.61 -5.49
CA THR A 110 -16.31 -3.35 -6.23
C THR A 110 -16.65 -4.84 -6.27
N GLY A 111 -17.01 -5.45 -5.14
CA GLY A 111 -17.39 -6.86 -5.10
C GLY A 111 -18.61 -7.19 -5.96
N ARG A 112 -19.66 -6.36 -5.93
CA ARG A 112 -20.83 -6.55 -6.81
C ARG A 112 -20.44 -6.51 -8.29
N ARG A 113 -19.58 -5.56 -8.69
CA ARG A 113 -19.09 -5.43 -10.07
C ARG A 113 -18.21 -6.60 -10.49
N VAL A 114 -17.28 -7.03 -9.63
CA VAL A 114 -16.45 -8.22 -9.90
C VAL A 114 -17.33 -9.44 -10.18
N TRP A 115 -18.37 -9.66 -9.38
CA TRP A 115 -19.30 -10.75 -9.65
C TRP A 115 -20.07 -10.57 -10.96
N SER A 116 -20.72 -9.42 -11.17
CA SER A 116 -21.60 -9.23 -12.32
C SER A 116 -20.87 -9.12 -13.66
N GLU A 117 -19.65 -8.59 -13.68
CA GLU A 117 -18.89 -8.33 -14.90
C GLU A 117 -17.86 -9.43 -15.18
N LEU A 118 -17.17 -9.93 -14.15
CA LEU A 118 -16.08 -10.90 -14.30
C LEU A 118 -16.46 -12.33 -13.88
N HIS A 119 -17.64 -12.52 -13.28
CA HIS A 119 -18.13 -13.82 -12.81
C HIS A 119 -17.15 -14.53 -11.85
N VAL A 120 -16.38 -13.75 -11.09
CA VAL A 120 -15.48 -14.25 -10.05
C VAL A 120 -16.20 -14.19 -8.70
N PRO A 121 -16.28 -15.29 -7.94
CA PRO A 121 -16.88 -15.29 -6.61
C PRO A 121 -16.16 -14.33 -5.66
N VAL A 122 -16.93 -13.74 -4.74
CA VAL A 122 -16.44 -12.67 -3.86
C VAL A 122 -16.65 -13.04 -2.40
N TYR A 123 -15.61 -12.82 -1.60
CA TYR A 123 -15.68 -12.78 -0.15
C TYR A 123 -15.55 -11.34 0.33
N TYR A 124 -16.44 -10.92 1.23
CA TYR A 124 -16.27 -9.66 1.95
C TYR A 124 -15.53 -9.88 3.27
N TYR A 125 -14.59 -9.00 3.58
CA TYR A 125 -13.82 -9.07 4.84
C TYR A 125 -13.54 -7.68 5.43
N GLY A 126 -13.11 -7.67 6.69
CA GLY A 126 -12.68 -6.45 7.37
C GLY A 126 -13.82 -5.69 8.05
N HIS A 127 -13.77 -4.36 8.02
CA HIS A 127 -14.70 -3.48 8.74
C HIS A 127 -16.16 -3.75 8.36
N GLY A 128 -16.98 -4.12 9.35
CA GLY A 128 -18.39 -4.43 9.17
C GLY A 128 -18.71 -5.85 8.68
N GLU A 129 -17.69 -6.68 8.44
CA GLU A 129 -17.87 -8.05 7.92
C GLU A 129 -17.57 -9.11 8.97
N ARG A 130 -18.27 -10.25 8.91
CA ARG A 130 -18.20 -11.29 9.96
C ARG A 130 -17.01 -12.23 9.83
N ARG A 131 -16.47 -12.40 8.62
CA ARG A 131 -15.42 -13.37 8.32
C ARG A 131 -14.06 -12.68 8.25
N THR A 132 -13.04 -13.33 8.80
CA THR A 132 -11.66 -12.87 8.66
C THR A 132 -11.01 -13.46 7.41
N LEU A 133 -9.95 -12.81 6.89
CA LEU A 133 -9.12 -13.41 5.83
C LEU A 133 -8.55 -14.77 6.24
N ALA A 134 -8.26 -14.97 7.53
CA ALA A 134 -7.78 -16.25 8.04
C ALA A 134 -8.86 -17.34 7.92
N ASP A 135 -10.14 -17.01 8.18
CA ASP A 135 -11.25 -17.96 8.02
C ASP A 135 -11.49 -18.33 6.56
N ILE A 136 -11.43 -17.34 5.66
CA ILE A 136 -11.59 -17.54 4.22
C ILE A 136 -10.46 -18.44 3.70
N ARG A 137 -9.20 -18.11 4.01
CA ARG A 137 -8.02 -18.90 3.61
C ARG A 137 -8.00 -20.31 4.22
N ALA A 138 -8.66 -20.52 5.35
CA ALA A 138 -8.81 -21.83 5.98
C ALA A 138 -9.99 -22.66 5.43
N GLY A 139 -10.73 -22.14 4.43
CA GLY A 139 -11.89 -22.83 3.86
C GLY A 139 -13.10 -22.90 4.80
N ARG A 140 -13.17 -22.02 5.82
CA ARG A 140 -14.26 -21.98 6.81
C ARG A 140 -15.39 -21.01 6.44
N ALA A 141 -15.38 -20.49 5.21
CA ALA A 141 -16.36 -19.56 4.69
C ALA A 141 -16.76 -19.92 3.24
N SER A 142 -18.02 -19.68 2.92
CA SER A 142 -18.52 -19.71 1.53
C SER A 142 -18.50 -18.29 0.95
N PRO A 143 -18.33 -18.12 -0.38
CA PRO A 143 -18.38 -16.80 -1.01
C PRO A 143 -19.70 -16.10 -0.71
N ASP A 144 -19.65 -14.79 -0.44
CA ASP A 144 -20.83 -13.95 -0.25
C ASP A 144 -21.58 -13.71 -1.56
N LEU A 145 -20.85 -13.68 -2.68
CA LEU A 145 -21.39 -13.62 -4.05
C LEU A 145 -20.79 -14.72 -4.92
N GLY A 146 -21.61 -15.32 -5.79
CA GLY A 146 -21.15 -16.26 -6.82
C GLY A 146 -20.78 -17.67 -6.35
N GLY A 147 -21.01 -18.03 -5.09
CA GLY A 147 -20.71 -19.35 -4.54
C GLY A 147 -21.75 -20.44 -4.87
N PRO A 148 -21.53 -21.69 -4.41
CA PRO A 148 -20.44 -22.12 -3.51
C PRO A 148 -19.11 -22.43 -4.22
N ASP A 149 -19.12 -22.63 -5.53
CA ASP A 149 -17.94 -23.00 -6.30
C ASP A 149 -17.04 -21.78 -6.58
N LEU A 150 -15.74 -22.03 -6.76
CA LEU A 150 -14.76 -21.01 -7.13
C LEU A 150 -14.60 -20.94 -8.66
N HIS A 151 -14.13 -19.80 -9.19
CA HIS A 151 -13.80 -19.69 -10.60
C HIS A 151 -12.64 -20.63 -10.97
N LEU A 152 -12.77 -21.39 -12.05
CA LEU A 152 -11.87 -22.49 -12.41
C LEU A 152 -10.39 -22.09 -12.48
N THR A 153 -10.10 -20.93 -13.07
CA THR A 153 -8.73 -20.42 -13.25
C THR A 153 -8.38 -19.28 -12.30
N ALA A 154 -9.38 -18.55 -11.80
CA ALA A 154 -9.19 -17.28 -11.11
C ALA A 154 -9.46 -17.37 -9.60
N GLY A 155 -10.06 -18.47 -9.13
CA GLY A 155 -10.41 -18.66 -7.73
C GLY A 155 -11.53 -17.73 -7.28
N ALA A 156 -11.30 -16.99 -6.20
CA ALA A 156 -12.21 -15.95 -5.71
C ALA A 156 -11.42 -14.73 -5.22
N VAL A 157 -12.07 -13.57 -5.19
CA VAL A 157 -11.48 -12.34 -4.66
C VAL A 157 -11.96 -12.05 -3.25
N CYS A 158 -11.07 -11.64 -2.35
CA CYS A 158 -11.42 -11.11 -1.04
C CYS A 158 -11.41 -9.57 -1.10
N VAL A 159 -12.57 -8.92 -1.04
CA VAL A 159 -12.68 -7.45 -1.09
C VAL A 159 -13.11 -6.94 0.28
N GLY A 160 -12.49 -5.87 0.79
CA GLY A 160 -12.78 -5.46 2.16
C GLY A 160 -12.30 -4.08 2.53
N ALA A 161 -12.84 -3.53 3.61
CA ALA A 161 -12.41 -2.25 4.16
C ALA A 161 -11.53 -2.46 5.39
N ARG A 162 -10.41 -1.73 5.48
CA ARG A 162 -9.51 -1.82 6.64
C ARG A 162 -8.75 -0.52 6.86
N ARG A 163 -8.19 -0.38 8.07
CA ARG A 163 -7.15 0.62 8.35
C ARG A 163 -5.86 0.27 7.61
N THR A 164 -4.97 1.25 7.51
CA THR A 164 -3.60 1.07 7.01
C THR A 164 -2.89 -0.04 7.78
N LEU A 165 -2.05 -0.79 7.07
CA LEU A 165 -1.27 -1.90 7.58
C LEU A 165 0.11 -1.80 6.96
N VAL A 166 1.15 -2.13 7.73
CA VAL A 166 2.51 -2.27 7.23
C VAL A 166 2.86 -3.76 7.14
N ALA A 167 3.21 -4.23 5.94
CA ALA A 167 3.75 -5.56 5.74
C ALA A 167 5.27 -5.49 5.91
N PHE A 168 5.79 -6.12 6.96
CA PHE A 168 7.18 -6.03 7.37
C PHE A 168 7.76 -7.43 7.55
N ASN A 169 8.83 -7.73 6.80
CA ASN A 169 9.48 -9.02 6.80
C ASN A 169 10.90 -8.89 7.36
N VAL A 170 11.36 -9.92 8.06
CA VAL A 170 12.73 -10.03 8.57
C VAL A 170 13.29 -11.39 8.18
N THR A 171 14.45 -11.39 7.53
CA THR A 171 15.22 -12.62 7.29
C THR A 171 15.79 -13.10 8.62
N LEU A 172 15.66 -14.39 8.91
CA LEU A 172 16.18 -14.99 10.13
C LEU A 172 17.40 -15.86 9.83
N PHE A 173 18.38 -15.81 10.71
CA PHE A 173 19.55 -16.68 10.70
C PHE A 173 19.50 -17.67 11.86
N ASP A 174 20.31 -18.73 11.76
CA ASP A 174 20.52 -19.73 12.81
C ASP A 174 19.23 -20.34 13.39
N ILE A 175 18.18 -20.39 12.58
CA ILE A 175 16.87 -20.92 12.94
C ILE A 175 16.30 -21.73 11.79
N ASP A 176 15.75 -22.90 12.10
CA ASP A 176 15.04 -23.70 11.13
C ASP A 176 13.58 -23.24 10.98
N LEU A 177 12.88 -23.78 9.98
CA LEU A 177 11.49 -23.41 9.72
C LEU A 177 10.56 -23.75 10.90
N VAL A 178 10.90 -24.77 11.70
CA VAL A 178 10.10 -25.17 12.87
C VAL A 178 10.20 -24.11 13.97
N GLY A 179 11.42 -23.71 14.31
CA GLY A 179 11.71 -22.64 15.25
C GLY A 179 11.11 -21.32 14.79
N ALA A 180 11.25 -20.98 13.51
CA ALA A 180 10.67 -19.75 12.96
C ALA A 180 9.13 -19.73 13.02
N ARG A 181 8.46 -20.87 12.80
CA ARG A 181 7.01 -21.00 12.99
C ARG A 181 6.61 -20.85 14.46
N ALA A 182 7.41 -21.36 15.40
CA ALA A 182 7.19 -21.16 16.82
C ALA A 182 7.35 -19.69 17.22
N LEU A 183 8.41 -19.03 16.74
CA LEU A 183 8.65 -17.60 16.90
C LEU A 183 7.47 -16.79 16.35
N ALA A 184 7.09 -17.02 15.09
CA ALA A 184 5.96 -16.35 14.43
C ALA A 184 4.67 -16.50 15.25
N ARG A 185 4.39 -17.68 15.81
CA ARG A 185 3.22 -17.88 16.67
C ARG A 185 3.29 -17.03 17.94
N SER A 186 4.45 -17.02 18.59
CA SER A 186 4.66 -16.34 19.88
C SER A 186 4.66 -14.81 19.82
N ILE A 187 4.86 -14.20 18.64
CA ILE A 187 4.81 -12.74 18.48
C ILE A 187 3.42 -12.21 18.08
N ARG A 188 2.52 -13.09 17.64
CA ARG A 188 1.16 -12.69 17.23
C ARG A 188 0.36 -12.20 18.42
N GLU A 189 -0.49 -11.20 18.18
CA GLU A 189 -1.48 -10.74 19.15
C GLU A 189 -2.40 -11.89 19.61
N SER A 190 -2.81 -12.77 18.67
CA SER A 190 -3.66 -13.93 18.96
C SER A 190 -3.06 -14.95 19.94
N SER A 191 -1.78 -14.78 20.30
CA SER A 191 -1.05 -15.65 21.22
C SER A 191 -0.37 -14.82 22.33
N ALA A 192 -1.00 -13.70 22.71
CA ALA A 192 -0.51 -12.77 23.74
C ALA A 192 0.88 -12.18 23.45
N GLY A 193 1.26 -12.10 22.16
CA GLY A 193 2.44 -11.40 21.69
C GLY A 193 2.21 -9.90 21.55
N LEU A 194 2.84 -9.30 20.54
CA LEU A 194 2.73 -7.87 20.28
C LEU A 194 1.32 -7.52 19.77
N ARG A 195 0.83 -6.35 20.21
CA ARG A 195 -0.47 -5.82 19.79
C ARG A 195 -0.43 -5.46 18.30
N GLY A 196 -1.50 -5.73 17.57
CA GLY A 196 -1.58 -5.38 16.15
C GLY A 196 -0.69 -6.23 15.24
N VAL A 197 -0.14 -7.35 15.70
CA VAL A 197 0.79 -8.19 14.92
C VAL A 197 0.17 -9.52 14.50
N GLN A 198 0.19 -9.76 13.19
CA GLN A 198 0.07 -11.09 12.59
C GLN A 198 1.43 -11.48 12.01
N ALA A 199 1.78 -12.77 12.07
CA ALA A 199 3.09 -13.23 11.59
C ALA A 199 3.03 -14.63 10.98
N LEU A 200 3.78 -14.90 9.93
CA LEU A 200 3.99 -16.20 9.32
C LEU A 200 5.50 -16.43 9.15
N ALA A 201 5.89 -17.69 8.96
CA ALA A 201 7.27 -18.03 8.64
C ALA A 201 7.29 -18.82 7.33
N PHE A 202 8.16 -18.38 6.42
CA PHE A 202 8.35 -18.97 5.11
C PHE A 202 9.78 -19.45 4.94
N GLU A 203 9.94 -20.54 4.20
CA GLU A 203 11.23 -20.93 3.66
C GLU A 203 11.28 -20.43 2.21
N LEU A 204 12.30 -19.62 1.92
CA LEU A 204 12.55 -18.99 0.63
C LEU A 204 13.68 -19.74 -0.11
N PRO A 205 13.87 -19.50 -1.42
CA PRO A 205 14.99 -20.08 -2.16
C PRO A 205 16.34 -19.85 -1.48
N GLY A 206 17.19 -20.89 -1.53
CA GLY A 206 18.50 -20.90 -0.85
C GLY A 206 18.43 -21.21 0.65
N SER A 207 17.37 -21.88 1.13
CA SER A 207 17.17 -22.24 2.54
C SER A 207 17.17 -21.03 3.49
N ARG A 208 16.77 -19.86 2.98
CA ARG A 208 16.58 -18.65 3.79
C ARG A 208 15.24 -18.75 4.50
N VAL A 209 15.21 -18.46 5.79
CA VAL A 209 13.97 -18.42 6.56
C VAL A 209 13.56 -16.96 6.73
N GLN A 210 12.30 -16.65 6.44
CA GLN A 210 11.76 -15.30 6.58
C GLN A 210 10.58 -15.29 7.54
N LEU A 211 10.63 -14.39 8.51
CA LEU A 211 9.49 -14.00 9.34
C LEU A 211 8.74 -12.89 8.62
N SER A 212 7.54 -13.20 8.13
CA SER A 212 6.68 -12.23 7.45
C SER A 212 5.58 -11.74 8.39
N MET A 213 5.41 -10.43 8.51
CA MET A 213 4.50 -9.84 9.48
C MET A 213 3.59 -8.79 8.86
N ASN A 214 2.38 -8.71 9.39
CA ASN A 214 1.42 -7.67 9.09
C ASN A 214 1.14 -6.90 10.38
N LEU A 215 1.45 -5.60 10.38
CA LEU A 215 1.22 -4.67 11.49
C LEU A 215 -0.02 -3.84 11.18
N PHE A 216 -1.15 -4.12 11.84
CA PHE A 216 -2.46 -3.50 11.54
C PHE A 216 -2.94 -2.49 12.60
N ARG A 217 -2.12 -2.24 13.62
CA ARG A 217 -2.28 -1.14 14.60
C ARG A 217 -0.94 -0.42 14.77
N ILE A 218 -0.52 0.27 13.71
CA ILE A 218 0.81 0.90 13.62
C ILE A 218 1.02 2.05 14.61
N ASP A 219 -0.06 2.58 15.18
CA ASP A 219 -0.08 3.51 16.29
C ASP A 219 0.27 2.85 17.65
N GLU A 220 0.15 1.52 17.74
CA GLU A 220 0.48 0.75 18.93
C GLU A 220 1.76 -0.07 18.80
N THR A 221 2.09 -0.51 17.59
CA THR A 221 3.28 -1.34 17.31
C THR A 221 3.80 -1.05 15.91
N THR A 222 4.98 -0.46 15.87
CA THR A 222 5.72 -0.10 14.67
C THR A 222 6.70 -1.23 14.27
N PRO A 223 7.28 -1.20 13.05
CA PRO A 223 8.39 -2.08 12.71
C PRO A 223 9.57 -1.98 13.70
N SER A 224 9.87 -0.79 14.22
CA SER A 224 10.92 -0.59 15.24
C SER A 224 10.63 -1.35 16.53
N ASP A 225 9.37 -1.38 17.00
CA ASP A 225 8.98 -2.13 18.20
C ASP A 225 9.14 -3.65 17.99
N VAL A 226 8.82 -4.13 16.79
CA VAL A 226 9.01 -5.53 16.41
C VAL A 226 10.49 -5.90 16.37
N ILE A 227 11.34 -5.05 15.79
CA ILE A 227 12.80 -5.24 15.76
C ILE A 227 13.34 -5.33 17.20
N ALA A 228 12.98 -4.37 18.06
CA ALA A 228 13.40 -4.36 19.45
C ALA A 228 12.95 -5.61 20.21
N GLU A 229 11.74 -6.11 19.96
CA GLU A 229 11.24 -7.34 20.58
C GLU A 229 11.98 -8.59 20.08
N LEU A 230 12.36 -8.65 18.81
CA LEU A 230 13.17 -9.75 18.25
C LEU A 230 14.59 -9.73 18.83
N GLU A 231 15.21 -8.55 18.97
CA GLU A 231 16.51 -8.37 19.63
C GLU A 231 16.46 -8.81 21.09
N ARG A 232 15.43 -8.37 21.84
CA ARG A 232 15.23 -8.76 23.24
C ARG A 232 15.10 -10.27 23.42
N ARG A 233 14.57 -10.97 22.40
CA ARG A 233 14.46 -12.44 22.38
C ARG A 233 15.74 -13.15 21.89
N GLY A 234 16.78 -12.41 21.53
CA GLY A 234 18.03 -12.97 21.02
C GLY A 234 17.90 -13.57 19.62
N VAL A 235 16.95 -13.10 18.81
CA VAL A 235 16.76 -13.56 17.43
C VAL A 235 17.87 -12.99 16.54
N ALA A 236 18.60 -13.84 15.84
CA ALA A 236 19.58 -13.43 14.84
C ALA A 236 18.87 -12.94 13.56
N MET A 237 18.83 -11.62 13.38
CA MET A 237 18.13 -10.98 12.26
C MET A 237 19.10 -10.64 11.12
N GLY A 238 18.60 -10.80 9.89
CA GLY A 238 19.22 -10.32 8.67
C GLY A 238 18.47 -9.14 8.06
N ALA A 239 18.36 -9.16 6.74
CA ALA A 239 17.69 -8.09 5.99
C ALA A 239 16.24 -7.90 6.45
N GLN A 240 15.89 -6.63 6.65
CA GLN A 240 14.55 -6.14 6.94
C GLN A 240 13.94 -5.63 5.64
N GLN A 241 12.64 -5.83 5.45
CA GLN A 241 11.96 -5.50 4.21
C GLN A 241 10.54 -5.00 4.50
N VAL A 242 10.20 -3.84 3.95
CA VAL A 242 8.81 -3.43 3.78
C VAL A 242 8.29 -3.99 2.45
N VAL A 243 7.10 -4.59 2.46
CA VAL A 243 6.39 -5.01 1.24
C VAL A 243 5.30 -3.98 0.92
N GLY A 244 5.33 -3.45 -0.30
CA GLY A 244 4.56 -2.29 -0.72
C GLY A 244 5.07 -0.99 -0.09
N LEU A 245 4.13 -0.14 0.31
CA LEU A 245 4.39 1.19 0.88
C LEU A 245 4.23 1.20 2.40
N CYS A 246 4.97 2.09 3.06
CA CYS A 246 4.95 2.31 4.49
C CYS A 246 4.59 3.76 4.80
N PRO A 247 3.62 4.03 5.69
CA PRO A 247 3.39 5.38 6.20
C PRO A 247 4.64 5.92 6.89
N ALA A 248 4.97 7.19 6.65
CA ALA A 248 6.19 7.81 7.17
C ALA A 248 6.32 7.71 8.70
N ILE A 249 5.19 7.76 9.42
CA ILE A 249 5.18 7.66 10.88
C ILE A 249 5.65 6.31 11.44
N ALA A 250 5.58 5.25 10.63
CA ALA A 250 6.00 3.90 10.99
C ALA A 250 7.28 3.48 10.25
N ALA A 251 7.90 4.39 9.51
CA ALA A 251 9.01 4.06 8.63
C ALA A 251 10.31 3.78 9.42
N THR A 252 11.03 2.79 8.93
CA THR A 252 12.42 2.49 9.29
C THR A 252 13.27 2.59 8.03
N PRO A 253 14.61 2.48 8.10
CA PRO A 253 15.44 2.46 6.88
C PRO A 253 15.04 1.38 5.85
N ALA A 254 14.34 0.31 6.28
CA ALA A 254 13.79 -0.68 5.36
C ALA A 254 12.67 -0.14 4.44
N ALA A 255 12.17 1.07 4.70
CA ALA A 255 11.17 1.78 3.93
C ALA A 255 11.77 2.85 2.98
N ASP A 256 13.09 2.90 2.81
CA ASP A 256 13.73 3.81 1.85
C ASP A 256 13.10 3.69 0.44
N GLY A 257 12.67 4.81 -0.13
CA GLY A 257 11.98 4.87 -1.42
C GLY A 257 10.58 4.24 -1.44
N ARG A 258 10.03 3.91 -0.27
CA ARG A 258 8.73 3.24 -0.08
C ARG A 258 7.80 4.00 0.87
N LEU A 259 8.07 5.27 1.13
CA LEU A 259 7.17 6.12 1.90
C LEU A 259 5.86 6.36 1.13
N LEU A 260 4.72 6.02 1.74
CA LEU A 260 3.39 6.21 1.16
C LEU A 260 3.18 7.66 0.74
N GLU A 261 3.49 8.58 1.64
CA GLU A 261 3.37 10.02 1.42
C GLU A 261 4.28 10.52 0.30
N GLY A 262 5.50 9.98 0.20
CA GLY A 262 6.41 10.29 -0.91
C GLY A 262 5.84 9.85 -2.25
N ARG A 263 5.21 8.67 -2.32
CA ARG A 263 4.54 8.18 -3.53
C ARG A 263 3.27 8.93 -3.86
N LEU A 264 2.49 9.36 -2.87
CA LEU A 264 1.33 10.24 -3.08
C LEU A 264 1.76 11.58 -3.69
N ALA A 265 2.77 12.25 -3.12
CA ALA A 265 3.28 13.50 -3.66
C ALA A 265 3.91 13.33 -5.05
N SER A 266 4.60 12.20 -5.27
CA SER A 266 5.16 11.85 -6.57
C SER A 266 4.09 11.70 -7.65
N ALA A 267 3.05 10.89 -7.40
CA ALA A 267 1.95 10.69 -8.33
C ALA A 267 1.20 12.00 -8.62
N ALA A 268 1.03 12.85 -7.61
CA ALA A 268 0.39 14.16 -7.80
C ALA A 268 1.24 15.11 -8.66
N ALA A 269 2.57 15.13 -8.45
CA ALA A 269 3.50 15.91 -9.27
C ALA A 269 3.51 15.43 -10.72
N ASP A 270 3.54 14.12 -10.95
CA ASP A 270 3.55 13.52 -12.29
C ASP A 270 2.27 13.84 -13.06
N ALA A 271 1.10 13.67 -12.40
CA ALA A 271 -0.19 14.05 -12.96
C ALA A 271 -0.30 15.56 -13.24
N GLY A 272 0.32 16.40 -12.41
CA GLY A 272 0.47 17.83 -12.67
C GLY A 272 1.32 18.10 -13.92
N GLY A 273 2.36 17.29 -14.16
CA GLY A 273 3.20 17.32 -15.35
C GLY A 273 2.41 16.99 -16.61
N ASP A 274 1.65 15.90 -16.61
CA ASP A 274 0.81 15.48 -17.75
C ASP A 274 -0.23 16.54 -18.13
N ARG A 275 -0.80 17.23 -17.13
CA ARG A 275 -1.71 18.35 -17.35
C ARG A 275 -1.02 19.57 -17.94
N CYS A 276 0.21 19.86 -17.50
CA CYS A 276 1.01 20.92 -18.10
C CYS A 276 1.27 20.62 -19.58
N GLU A 277 1.69 19.40 -19.92
CA GLU A 277 1.89 19.02 -21.33
C GLU A 277 0.62 19.12 -22.17
N SER A 278 -0.50 18.69 -21.61
CA SER A 278 -1.81 18.76 -22.28
C SER A 278 -2.24 20.20 -22.57
N ARG A 279 -1.85 21.17 -21.72
CA ARG A 279 -2.07 22.61 -21.97
C ARG A 279 -1.14 23.16 -23.05
N GLY A 280 0.08 22.65 -23.14
CA GLY A 280 1.08 23.06 -24.11
C GLY A 280 1.67 24.45 -23.87
N GLY A 281 2.57 24.88 -24.76
CA GLY A 281 3.33 26.13 -24.61
C GLY A 281 4.65 25.93 -23.88
N ASP A 282 5.59 26.85 -24.11
CA ASP A 282 6.99 26.70 -23.66
C ASP A 282 7.10 26.65 -22.13
N GLU A 283 6.33 27.48 -21.41
CA GLU A 283 6.35 27.53 -19.94
C GLU A 283 5.79 26.25 -19.32
N HIS A 284 4.63 25.77 -19.77
CA HIS A 284 4.03 24.52 -19.27
C HIS A 284 4.90 23.32 -19.62
N THR A 285 5.51 23.28 -20.81
CA THR A 285 6.43 22.20 -21.19
C THR A 285 7.65 22.18 -20.26
N ALA A 286 8.25 23.34 -19.99
CA ALA A 286 9.38 23.44 -19.08
C ALA A 286 9.00 23.09 -17.62
N LEU A 287 7.77 23.41 -17.20
CA LEU A 287 7.25 23.03 -15.89
C LEU A 287 6.98 21.52 -15.80
N ALA A 288 6.42 20.90 -16.84
CA ALA A 288 6.18 19.46 -16.88
C ALA A 288 7.47 18.67 -16.64
N ASP A 289 8.55 19.04 -17.30
CA ASP A 289 9.87 18.43 -17.10
C ASP A 289 10.40 18.59 -15.67
N ARG A 290 10.13 19.73 -15.03
CA ARG A 290 10.50 19.97 -13.62
C ARG A 290 9.66 19.10 -12.69
N LEU A 291 8.35 19.01 -12.94
CA LEU A 291 7.42 18.21 -12.15
C LEU A 291 7.75 16.72 -12.22
N ARG A 292 8.17 16.20 -13.38
CA ARG A 292 8.64 14.80 -13.51
C ARG A 292 9.90 14.51 -12.71
N ARG A 293 10.87 15.43 -12.74
CA ARG A 293 12.08 15.31 -11.89
C ARG A 293 11.73 15.35 -10.41
N GLU A 294 10.81 16.23 -10.05
CA GLU A 294 10.31 16.37 -8.68
C GLU A 294 9.59 15.09 -8.22
N ALA A 295 8.73 14.54 -9.06
CA ALA A 295 8.05 13.26 -8.86
C ALA A 295 9.07 12.12 -8.63
N ALA A 296 10.10 12.01 -9.48
CA ALA A 296 11.16 11.01 -9.33
C ALA A 296 12.01 11.19 -8.05
N GLY A 297 12.12 12.43 -7.56
CA GLY A 297 12.78 12.73 -6.28
C GLY A 297 11.90 12.36 -5.08
N LEU A 298 10.60 12.66 -5.13
CA LEU A 298 9.63 12.34 -4.08
C LEU A 298 9.39 10.82 -3.96
N ALA A 299 9.39 10.10 -5.08
CA ALA A 299 9.25 8.64 -5.09
C ALA A 299 10.40 7.90 -4.39
N ARG A 300 11.57 8.53 -4.30
CA ARG A 300 12.80 7.96 -3.74
C ARG A 300 13.20 8.58 -2.40
N LEU A 301 12.27 9.23 -1.70
CA LEU A 301 12.54 9.75 -0.37
C LEU A 301 13.05 8.64 0.54
N ALA A 302 14.18 8.91 1.19
CA ALA A 302 14.71 8.06 2.24
C ALA A 302 13.83 8.15 3.49
N ALA A 303 13.80 7.07 4.27
CA ALA A 303 13.09 6.98 5.53
C ALA A 303 13.91 7.59 6.69
N ASP A 304 14.42 8.80 6.47
CA ASP A 304 15.14 9.59 7.47
C ASP A 304 14.46 10.94 7.72
N GLN A 305 14.86 11.58 8.82
CA GLN A 305 14.19 12.76 9.34
C GLN A 305 14.37 14.02 8.47
N ASP A 306 15.54 14.18 7.83
CA ASP A 306 15.81 15.33 6.96
C ASP A 306 15.05 15.18 5.64
N ALA A 307 15.04 13.97 5.07
CA ALA A 307 14.29 13.63 3.88
C ALA A 307 12.77 13.75 4.10
N MET A 308 12.25 13.31 5.25
CA MET A 308 10.84 13.46 5.60
C MET A 308 10.43 14.93 5.70
N LEU A 309 11.19 15.75 6.43
CA LEU A 309 10.91 17.18 6.54
C LEU A 309 10.99 17.89 5.18
N GLY A 310 12.06 17.64 4.41
CA GLY A 310 12.21 18.20 3.06
C GLY A 310 11.10 17.74 2.11
N GLY A 311 10.68 16.47 2.20
CA GLY A 311 9.55 15.94 1.45
C GLY A 311 8.23 16.63 1.80
N ALA A 312 7.99 16.90 3.08
CA ALA A 312 6.79 17.61 3.53
C ALA A 312 6.73 19.04 2.97
N GLU A 313 7.85 19.77 3.03
CA GLU A 313 7.97 21.12 2.46
C GLU A 313 7.74 21.13 0.95
N ARG A 314 8.32 20.16 0.23
CA ARG A 314 8.18 20.00 -1.23
C ARG A 314 6.74 19.69 -1.62
N ALA A 315 6.09 18.75 -0.93
CA ALA A 315 4.68 18.41 -1.16
C ALA A 315 3.75 19.62 -0.91
N ALA A 316 3.96 20.37 0.17
CA ALA A 316 3.19 21.58 0.45
C ALA A 316 3.42 22.67 -0.62
N ALA A 317 4.67 22.86 -1.08
CA ALA A 317 4.99 23.83 -2.11
C ALA A 317 4.34 23.50 -3.47
N LEU A 318 4.23 22.22 -3.82
CA LEU A 318 3.64 21.78 -5.07
C LEU A 318 2.18 22.22 -5.24
N ILE A 319 1.41 22.33 -4.14
CA ILE A 319 0.02 22.83 -4.20
C ILE A 319 -0.01 24.20 -4.86
N HIS A 320 0.83 25.13 -4.41
CA HIS A 320 0.91 26.49 -4.98
C HIS A 320 1.50 26.52 -6.39
N VAL A 321 2.46 25.65 -6.70
CA VAL A 321 3.05 25.56 -8.04
C VAL A 321 2.00 25.12 -9.06
N LEU A 322 1.23 24.07 -8.74
CA LEU A 322 0.19 23.55 -9.61
C LEU A 322 -0.99 24.52 -9.73
N ASP A 323 -1.33 25.24 -8.66
CA ASP A 323 -2.37 26.27 -8.66
C ASP A 323 -1.99 27.45 -9.57
N ALA A 324 -0.77 27.96 -9.42
CA ALA A 324 -0.24 29.04 -10.26
C ALA A 324 -0.19 28.67 -11.75
N ALA A 325 0.11 27.41 -12.05
CA ALA A 325 0.08 26.87 -13.42
C ALA A 325 -1.33 26.49 -13.91
N GLN A 326 -2.34 26.63 -13.05
CA GLN A 326 -3.75 26.28 -13.27
C GLN A 326 -3.98 24.80 -13.60
N VAL A 327 -3.14 23.91 -13.08
CA VAL A 327 -3.25 22.45 -13.28
C VAL A 327 -3.65 21.69 -12.02
N LEU A 328 -3.78 22.40 -10.88
CA LEU A 328 -4.30 21.84 -9.64
C LEU A 328 -5.80 21.56 -9.75
N ASP A 329 -6.23 20.39 -9.26
CA ASP A 329 -7.63 20.14 -8.91
C ASP A 329 -7.74 19.65 -7.47
N GLY A 330 -8.97 19.37 -7.02
CA GLY A 330 -9.23 18.91 -5.66
C GLY A 330 -8.57 17.58 -5.31
N GLU A 331 -8.37 16.68 -6.27
CA GLU A 331 -7.69 15.40 -6.01
C GLU A 331 -6.19 15.59 -5.80
N LEU A 332 -5.52 16.33 -6.71
CA LEU A 332 -4.10 16.62 -6.58
C LEU A 332 -3.82 17.42 -5.31
N SER A 333 -4.68 18.37 -4.96
CA SER A 333 -4.59 19.12 -3.69
C SER A 333 -4.70 18.16 -2.51
N ALA A 334 -5.72 17.30 -2.48
CA ALA A 334 -5.93 16.37 -1.39
C ALA A 334 -4.77 15.36 -1.25
N MET A 335 -4.17 14.88 -2.35
CA MET A 335 -3.00 14.01 -2.35
C MET A 335 -1.74 14.70 -1.82
N LEU A 336 -1.52 15.96 -2.18
CA LEU A 336 -0.37 16.75 -1.71
C LEU A 336 -0.52 17.16 -0.25
N GLU A 337 -1.71 17.56 0.18
CA GLU A 337 -2.02 17.86 1.59
C GLU A 337 -1.84 16.62 2.46
N ALA A 338 -2.35 15.48 2.00
CA ALA A 338 -2.17 14.16 2.57
C ALA A 338 -0.69 13.85 2.80
N ALA A 339 0.11 13.96 1.74
CA ALA A 339 1.54 13.68 1.78
C ALA A 339 2.29 14.63 2.72
N ALA A 340 2.03 15.94 2.59
CA ALA A 340 2.70 16.96 3.39
C ALA A 340 2.41 16.78 4.90
N ARG A 341 1.15 16.56 5.27
CA ARG A 341 0.76 16.34 6.68
C ARG A 341 1.31 15.02 7.23
N GLY A 342 1.27 13.94 6.46
CA GLY A 342 1.78 12.64 6.91
C GLY A 342 3.31 12.66 7.13
N LEU A 343 4.07 13.26 6.20
CA LEU A 343 5.51 13.46 6.36
C LEU A 343 5.82 14.38 7.54
N ARG A 344 5.08 15.48 7.68
CA ARG A 344 5.23 16.42 8.81
C ARG A 344 4.97 15.73 10.15
N ALA A 345 3.95 14.87 10.24
CA ALA A 345 3.61 14.13 11.45
C ALA A 345 4.67 13.07 11.83
N ALA A 346 5.47 12.60 10.87
CA ALA A 346 6.57 11.68 11.10
C ALA A 346 7.87 12.36 11.59
N VAL A 347 7.93 13.70 11.57
CA VAL A 347 9.08 14.45 12.08
C VAL A 347 9.08 14.38 13.61
N THR A 348 10.18 13.86 14.16
CA THR A 348 10.35 13.66 15.60
C THR A 348 10.61 14.96 16.35
N PRO A 349 10.30 15.03 17.66
CA PRO A 349 10.58 16.21 18.49
C PRO A 349 12.05 16.64 18.49
N ALA A 350 12.99 15.69 18.33
CA ALA A 350 14.41 15.99 18.23
C ALA A 350 14.73 16.82 16.97
N THR A 351 14.23 16.38 15.81
CA THR A 351 14.34 17.08 14.53
C THR A 351 13.61 18.43 14.57
N GLU A 352 12.42 18.49 15.16
CA GLU A 352 11.67 19.75 15.31
C GLU A 352 12.44 20.79 16.13
N SER A 353 13.16 20.36 17.17
CA SER A 353 13.98 21.25 17.99
C SER A 353 15.12 21.88 17.19
N VAL A 354 15.75 21.09 16.30
CA VAL A 354 16.85 21.54 15.44
C VAL A 354 16.34 22.48 14.34
N TYR A 355 15.20 22.17 13.73
CA TYR A 355 14.67 22.89 12.55
C TYR A 355 13.41 23.71 12.83
N ARG A 356 13.30 24.31 14.02
CA ARG A 356 12.08 25.02 14.47
C ARG A 356 11.52 26.00 13.45
N ALA A 357 12.37 26.87 12.87
CA ALA A 357 11.93 27.87 11.90
C ALA A 357 11.35 27.26 10.61
N ARG A 358 11.88 26.12 10.16
CA ARG A 358 11.36 25.38 8.99
C ARG A 358 10.00 24.75 9.30
N ILE A 359 9.89 24.16 10.50
CA ILE A 359 8.65 23.57 11.00
C ILE A 359 7.56 24.62 11.11
N ASP A 360 7.83 25.77 11.75
CA ASP A 360 6.85 26.85 11.90
C ASP A 360 6.37 27.36 10.52
N ALA A 361 7.28 27.49 9.56
CA ALA A 361 6.94 27.90 8.20
C ALA A 361 6.10 26.84 7.45
N LEU A 362 6.38 25.55 7.66
CA LEU A 362 5.59 24.45 7.10
C LEU A 362 4.20 24.38 7.74
N ASP A 363 4.12 24.46 9.07
CA ASP A 363 2.87 24.42 9.82
C ASP A 363 1.98 25.62 9.44
N ALA A 364 2.55 26.81 9.24
CA ALA A 364 1.83 27.97 8.74
C ALA A 364 1.28 27.81 7.30
N ARG A 365 1.93 27.00 6.45
CA ARG A 365 1.42 26.66 5.10
C ARG A 365 0.34 25.59 5.13
N LEU A 366 0.35 24.73 6.15
CA LEU A 366 -0.61 23.63 6.31
C LEU A 366 -1.82 24.03 7.16
N ALA A 367 -1.80 25.19 7.82
CA ALA A 367 -2.94 25.78 8.51
C ALA A 367 -3.95 26.33 7.51
#